data_AF-A0A817NVQ8-F1
#
_entry.id   AF-A0A817NVQ8-F1
#
_cell.length_a   1.000
_cell.length_b   1.000
_cell.length_c   1.000
_cell.angle_alpha   90.00
_cell.angle_beta   90.00
_cell.angle_gamma   90.00
#
_symmetry.space_group_name_H-M   'P 1'
#
loop_
_entity.id
_entity.type
_entity.pdbx_description
1 polymer ?
#
loop_
_entity_poly.entity_id
_entity_poly.type
_entity_poly.pdbx_seq_one_letter_code
_entity_poly.pdbx_strand_id
1 'polypeptide(L)'
;HDYRIRRDAQRFVSHTTDLSSSTDPSNVSVQIIDIPKELCEVYERKEIGQPVTLTGPYSPLEANHSSCHYATKMRRVQIDGESINSVGLEEEQHCNYRRLLVAFGVHLSQTRQIVSLRHTTLMPSIRGLPALIAMIFAPTIELRLDEEGKMKTGVLCGLGFNPVTNTSLYPDHDMDIGFDVQISTEDLVRINEIRKQMNLALYSAESAGNKDLMRSVRRTITTELQKLLEAKRPPNRNNYFGTFQWNRLNPDDRVPKMAEDVSPDHLKLFPLHDDVITRTVDIDDEYRLKMMYHLIWLREKATITTFMCQITCELCDMDFNFTSDLFAHLSSSQHRELVRQLQLTHCI
;
A
#
# COMPACT_ATOMS: atom_id res chain seq x y z
N HIS A 1 5.74 1.95 -39.27
CA HIS A 1 6.64 0.87 -38.81
C HIS A 1 5.90 -0.47 -38.60
N ASP A 2 4.56 -0.49 -38.63
CA ASP A 2 3.68 -1.63 -38.32
C ASP A 2 3.43 -2.68 -39.42
N TYR A 3 3.91 -2.48 -40.65
CA TYR A 3 3.64 -3.44 -41.74
C TYR A 3 4.65 -4.60 -41.83
N ARG A 4 5.78 -4.54 -41.11
CA ARG A 4 6.81 -5.59 -41.15
C ARG A 4 6.52 -6.76 -40.20
N ILE A 5 5.87 -6.52 -39.06
CA ILE A 5 5.68 -7.55 -38.02
C ILE A 5 4.63 -8.59 -38.41
N ARG A 6 3.63 -8.25 -39.23
CA ARG A 6 2.60 -9.21 -39.68
C ARG A 6 3.11 -10.25 -40.68
N ARG A 7 4.22 -9.99 -41.39
CA ARG A 7 4.74 -10.91 -42.41
C ARG A 7 5.65 -11.99 -41.82
N ASP A 8 6.28 -11.73 -40.69
CA ASP A 8 7.15 -12.69 -40.00
C ASP A 8 6.35 -13.73 -39.19
N ALA A 9 5.18 -13.35 -38.65
CA ALA A 9 4.30 -14.31 -37.98
C ALA A 9 3.71 -15.38 -38.92
N GLN A 10 3.51 -15.06 -40.21
CA GLN A 10 3.02 -16.04 -41.20
C GLN A 10 4.12 -17.00 -41.70
N ARG A 11 5.41 -16.67 -41.54
CA ARG A 11 6.52 -17.56 -41.90
C ARG A 11 6.82 -18.63 -40.85
N PHE A 12 6.48 -18.39 -39.59
CA PHE A 12 6.68 -19.37 -38.51
C PHE A 12 5.62 -20.49 -38.51
N VAL A 13 4.43 -20.24 -39.06
CA VAL A 13 3.34 -21.24 -39.09
C VAL A 13 3.48 -22.22 -40.26
N SER A 14 4.22 -21.87 -41.32
CA SER A 14 4.39 -22.72 -42.51
C SER A 14 5.56 -23.72 -42.43
N HIS A 15 6.34 -23.74 -41.35
CA HIS A 15 7.57 -24.56 -41.27
C HIS A 15 7.49 -25.79 -40.35
N THR A 16 6.32 -26.14 -39.82
CA THR A 16 6.14 -27.35 -38.98
C THR A 16 5.38 -28.50 -39.64
N THR A 17 5.05 -28.39 -40.92
CA THR A 17 4.52 -29.51 -41.71
C THR A 17 5.45 -29.74 -42.89
N ASP A 18 6.48 -30.54 -42.67
CA ASP A 18 7.14 -31.37 -43.68
C ASP A 18 8.43 -31.92 -43.07
N LEU A 19 8.37 -33.11 -42.46
CA LEU A 19 9.51 -34.02 -42.39
C LEU A 19 9.00 -35.45 -42.11
N SER A 20 8.36 -36.04 -43.13
CA SER A 20 8.22 -37.50 -43.22
C SER A 20 9.46 -38.09 -43.89
N SER A 21 10.03 -39.10 -43.22
CA SER A 21 10.96 -40.15 -43.69
C SER A 21 12.36 -39.74 -44.20
N SER A 22 13.40 -40.11 -43.44
CA SER A 22 14.24 -41.29 -43.70
C SER A 22 15.59 -41.19 -42.97
N THR A 23 15.89 -42.09 -42.02
CA THR A 23 17.15 -42.88 -41.89
C THR A 23 17.21 -43.62 -40.56
N ASP A 24 17.78 -44.83 -40.63
CA ASP A 24 17.78 -45.95 -39.69
C ASP A 24 18.44 -45.75 -38.29
N PRO A 25 18.17 -46.67 -37.33
CA PRO A 25 18.33 -46.50 -35.90
C PRO A 25 19.67 -47.00 -35.36
N SER A 26 20.31 -46.23 -34.48
CA SER A 26 21.16 -46.82 -33.43
C SER A 26 21.36 -45.86 -32.25
N ASN A 27 20.95 -46.34 -31.08
CA ASN A 27 21.32 -45.88 -29.73
C ASN A 27 21.03 -44.42 -29.33
N VAL A 28 19.78 -44.14 -28.92
CA VAL A 28 19.50 -43.33 -27.72
C VAL A 28 18.23 -43.85 -27.05
N SER A 29 18.36 -44.54 -25.93
CA SER A 29 17.23 -44.93 -25.08
C SER A 29 16.75 -43.71 -24.28
N VAL A 30 15.84 -42.93 -24.85
CA VAL A 30 15.03 -41.98 -24.07
C VAL A 30 13.84 -42.76 -23.52
N GLN A 31 13.80 -42.96 -22.19
CA GLN A 31 12.61 -43.50 -21.53
C GLN A 31 11.48 -42.47 -21.68
N ILE A 32 10.57 -42.73 -22.62
CA ILE A 32 9.28 -42.07 -22.69
C ILE A 32 8.47 -42.60 -21.51
N ILE A 33 8.19 -41.72 -20.54
CA ILE A 33 7.30 -42.02 -19.43
C ILE A 33 5.90 -42.10 -20.02
N ASP A 34 5.35 -43.32 -20.15
CA ASP A 34 3.97 -43.53 -20.56
C ASP A 34 3.03 -42.96 -19.50
N ILE A 35 2.35 -41.87 -19.86
CA ILE A 35 1.27 -41.29 -19.04
C ILE A 35 0.09 -42.26 -19.13
N PRO A 36 -0.43 -42.78 -17.99
CA PRO A 36 -1.57 -43.68 -17.99
C PRO A 36 -2.78 -43.03 -18.70
N LYS A 37 -3.42 -43.77 -19.63
CA LYS A 37 -4.58 -43.30 -20.40
C LYS A 37 -5.73 -42.76 -19.54
N GLU A 38 -5.80 -43.20 -18.29
CA GLU A 38 -6.80 -42.80 -17.29
C GLU A 38 -6.68 -41.32 -16.86
N LEU A 39 -5.52 -40.67 -17.04
CA LEU A 39 -5.32 -39.23 -16.78
C LEU A 39 -5.77 -38.32 -17.94
N CYS A 40 -6.08 -38.88 -19.11
CA CYS A 40 -6.53 -38.12 -20.29
C CYS A 40 -8.05 -38.02 -20.43
N GLU A 41 -8.84 -38.72 -19.61
CA GLU A 41 -10.30 -38.87 -19.84
C GLU A 41 -11.21 -37.86 -19.12
N VAL A 42 -10.70 -36.78 -18.54
CA VAL A 42 -11.56 -35.82 -17.78
C VAL A 42 -11.92 -34.53 -18.55
N TYR A 43 -11.49 -34.34 -19.79
CA TYR A 43 -12.00 -33.21 -20.59
C TYR A 43 -13.21 -33.62 -21.41
N GLU A 44 -14.40 -33.43 -20.83
CA GLU A 44 -15.64 -33.32 -21.59
C GLU A 44 -15.41 -32.41 -22.81
N ARG A 45 -15.73 -32.94 -23.99
CA ARG A 45 -15.67 -32.20 -25.25
C ARG A 45 -16.59 -30.97 -25.17
N LYS A 46 -16.02 -29.81 -24.82
CA LYS A 46 -16.63 -28.52 -25.10
C LYS A 46 -16.73 -28.38 -26.61
N GLU A 47 -17.94 -28.16 -27.11
CA GLU A 47 -18.22 -27.97 -28.53
C GLU A 47 -17.27 -26.91 -29.13
N ILE A 48 -16.49 -27.33 -30.14
CA ILE A 48 -15.60 -26.46 -30.90
C ILE A 48 -16.48 -25.58 -31.78
N GLY A 49 -16.64 -24.30 -31.40
CA GLY A 49 -17.44 -23.35 -32.18
C GLY A 49 -17.92 -22.11 -31.43
N GLN A 50 -17.74 -22.01 -30.11
CA GLN A 50 -18.04 -20.76 -29.41
C GLN A 50 -16.96 -19.70 -29.68
N PRO A 51 -17.32 -18.50 -30.14
CA PRO A 51 -16.38 -17.39 -30.24
C PRO A 51 -15.89 -17.06 -28.82
N VAL A 52 -14.63 -17.40 -28.53
CA VAL A 52 -13.95 -16.93 -27.34
C VAL A 52 -13.64 -15.46 -27.59
N THR A 53 -14.29 -14.58 -26.84
CA THR A 53 -13.91 -13.17 -26.80
C THR A 53 -12.53 -13.11 -26.15
N LEU A 54 -11.49 -13.01 -26.98
CA LEU A 54 -10.15 -12.69 -26.52
C LEU A 54 -10.21 -11.28 -25.93
N THR A 55 -10.38 -11.17 -24.62
CA THR A 55 -10.08 -9.94 -23.91
C THR A 55 -8.62 -9.63 -24.20
N GLY A 56 -8.36 -8.43 -24.74
CA GLY A 56 -7.03 -7.97 -25.13
C GLY A 56 -6.01 -7.99 -23.96
N PRO A 57 -4.81 -7.43 -24.14
CA PRO A 57 -3.66 -7.68 -23.28
C PRO A 57 -3.80 -7.02 -21.89
N TYR A 58 -4.67 -7.56 -21.03
CA TYR A 58 -4.81 -7.19 -19.64
C TYR A 58 -3.86 -8.06 -18.83
N SER A 59 -2.91 -7.42 -18.17
CA SER A 59 -2.04 -8.11 -17.22
C SER A 59 -2.75 -8.19 -15.87
N PRO A 60 -2.75 -9.33 -15.17
CA PRO A 60 -3.19 -9.37 -13.77
C PRO A 60 -2.34 -8.48 -12.86
N LEU A 61 -1.19 -7.99 -13.36
CA LEU A 61 -0.31 -7.02 -12.69
C LEU A 61 -0.77 -5.57 -12.83
N GLU A 62 -1.82 -5.29 -13.60
CA GLU A 62 -2.29 -3.92 -13.82
C GLU A 62 -2.87 -3.32 -12.52
N ALA A 63 -2.31 -2.18 -12.11
CA ALA A 63 -2.68 -1.48 -10.90
C ALA A 63 -3.99 -0.70 -11.10
N ASN A 64 -4.89 -0.79 -10.11
CA ASN A 64 -6.09 0.03 -10.06
C ASN A 64 -5.89 1.24 -9.16
N HIS A 65 -6.42 2.39 -9.56
CA HIS A 65 -6.35 3.63 -8.80
C HIS A 65 -7.71 4.00 -8.21
N SER A 66 -7.70 4.48 -6.97
CA SER A 66 -8.89 5.01 -6.29
C SER A 66 -8.58 6.38 -5.71
N SER A 67 -9.62 7.22 -5.58
CA SER A 67 -9.47 8.54 -4.97
C SER A 67 -9.68 8.48 -3.46
N CYS A 68 -8.93 9.30 -2.73
CA CYS A 68 -9.09 9.47 -1.28
C CYS A 68 -10.10 10.56 -0.91
N HIS A 69 -10.50 11.44 -1.84
CA HIS A 69 -11.41 12.55 -1.57
C HIS A 69 -12.88 12.11 -1.53
N TYR A 70 -13.67 12.71 -0.64
CA TYR A 70 -15.10 12.45 -0.53
C TYR A 70 -15.84 12.59 -1.86
N ALA A 71 -15.60 13.70 -2.58
CA ALA A 71 -16.29 13.97 -3.83
C ALA A 71 -16.02 12.93 -4.92
N THR A 72 -14.97 12.11 -4.80
CA THR A 72 -14.51 11.21 -5.87
C THR A 72 -14.24 9.77 -5.44
N LYS A 73 -14.41 9.40 -4.16
CA LYS A 73 -14.07 8.07 -3.63
C LYS A 73 -14.74 6.90 -4.37
N MET A 74 -16.00 7.07 -4.77
CA MET A 74 -16.79 6.03 -5.45
C MET A 74 -16.80 6.17 -6.97
N ARG A 75 -15.91 7.00 -7.54
CA ARG A 75 -15.85 7.25 -8.98
C ARG A 75 -14.72 6.45 -9.60
N ARG A 76 -14.89 6.05 -10.86
CA ARG A 76 -13.84 5.38 -11.61
C ARG A 76 -12.72 6.37 -11.91
N VAL A 77 -11.49 6.03 -11.55
CA VAL A 77 -10.31 6.81 -11.91
C VAL A 77 -9.78 6.33 -13.26
N GLN A 78 -9.52 7.26 -14.17
CA GLN A 78 -8.92 7.00 -15.46
C GLN A 78 -7.72 7.93 -15.63
N ILE A 79 -6.56 7.35 -15.90
CA ILE A 79 -5.37 8.13 -16.23
C ILE A 79 -5.41 8.43 -17.73
N ASP A 80 -5.03 9.65 -18.11
CA ASP A 80 -4.93 10.04 -19.51
C ASP A 80 -4.01 9.08 -20.27
N GLY A 81 -4.43 8.66 -21.47
CA GLY A 81 -3.69 7.67 -22.27
C GLY A 81 -2.33 8.18 -22.74
N GLU A 82 -2.15 9.51 -22.79
CA GLU A 82 -0.86 10.15 -23.07
C GLU A 82 0.08 10.15 -21.86
N SER A 83 -0.41 9.77 -20.68
CA SER A 83 0.43 9.64 -19.49
C SER A 83 1.30 8.40 -19.56
N ILE A 84 2.56 8.53 -19.12
CA ILE A 84 3.46 7.39 -18.91
C ILE A 84 2.95 6.41 -17.84
N ASN A 85 2.05 6.86 -16.95
CA ASN A 85 1.44 6.03 -15.92
C ASN A 85 0.05 5.51 -16.35
N SER A 86 -0.31 5.60 -17.63
CA SER A 86 -1.61 5.13 -18.15
C SER A 86 -1.83 3.63 -17.96
N VAL A 87 -0.74 2.87 -17.98
CA VAL A 87 -0.69 1.45 -17.60
C VAL A 87 0.34 1.30 -16.50
N GLY A 88 -0.13 1.21 -15.26
CA GLY A 88 0.72 0.92 -14.11
C GLY A 88 0.80 -0.58 -13.88
N LEU A 89 2.01 -1.15 -13.82
CA LEU A 89 2.21 -2.53 -13.40
C LEU A 89 2.71 -2.53 -11.94
N GLU A 90 2.07 -3.33 -11.10
CA GLU A 90 2.49 -3.56 -9.73
C GLU A 90 3.26 -4.88 -9.64
N GLU A 91 4.59 -4.77 -9.54
CA GLU A 91 5.48 -5.93 -9.42
C GLU A 91 5.40 -6.58 -8.02
N GLU A 92 5.07 -5.80 -6.99
CA GLU A 92 5.03 -6.25 -5.59
C GLU A 92 3.61 -6.55 -5.12
N GLN A 93 2.87 -7.40 -5.85
CA GLN A 93 1.47 -7.73 -5.51
C GLN A 93 1.28 -8.34 -4.12
N HIS A 94 2.34 -8.94 -3.56
CA HIS A 94 2.33 -9.54 -2.22
C HIS A 94 2.36 -8.50 -1.09
N CYS A 95 2.63 -7.23 -1.40
CA CYS A 95 2.72 -6.15 -0.43
C CYS A 95 1.40 -5.36 -0.39
N ASN A 96 0.67 -5.42 0.72
CA ASN A 96 -0.59 -4.68 0.93
C ASN A 96 -0.39 -3.16 1.20
N TYR A 97 0.70 -2.56 0.74
CA TYR A 97 0.98 -1.13 0.93
C TYR A 97 0.35 -0.29 -0.17
N ARG A 98 -0.12 0.91 0.20
CA ARG A 98 -0.74 1.83 -0.77
C ARG A 98 0.32 2.71 -1.42
N ARG A 99 0.39 2.72 -2.76
CA ARG A 99 1.20 3.69 -3.52
C ARG A 99 0.43 4.99 -3.72
N LEU A 100 1.17 6.10 -3.74
CA LEU A 100 0.62 7.42 -3.98
C LEU A 100 0.81 7.82 -5.45
N LEU A 101 -0.29 8.15 -6.13
CA LEU A 101 -0.27 8.81 -7.44
C LEU A 101 -0.75 10.24 -7.26
N VAL A 102 0.06 11.21 -7.68
CA VAL A 102 -0.30 12.63 -7.64
C VAL A 102 -0.60 13.10 -9.06
N ALA A 103 -1.68 13.85 -9.25
CA ALA A 103 -2.05 14.43 -10.54
C ALA A 103 -2.12 15.94 -10.42
N PHE A 104 -1.60 16.66 -11.42
CA PHE A 104 -1.78 18.12 -11.49
C PHE A 104 -3.18 18.49 -11.98
N GLY A 105 -3.72 17.77 -12.97
CA GLY A 105 -5.04 18.04 -13.54
C GLY A 105 -6.04 16.95 -13.20
N VAL A 106 -7.10 17.29 -12.47
CA VAL A 106 -8.20 16.38 -12.15
C VAL A 106 -9.47 16.88 -12.81
N HIS A 107 -10.02 16.10 -13.74
CA HIS A 107 -11.22 16.46 -14.48
C HIS A 107 -12.33 15.46 -14.19
N LEU A 108 -13.53 15.99 -13.98
CA LEU A 108 -14.73 15.16 -13.85
C LEU A 108 -15.45 15.10 -15.18
N SER A 109 -15.82 13.88 -15.58
CA SER A 109 -16.73 13.70 -16.71
C SER A 109 -18.06 14.42 -16.45
N GLN A 110 -18.78 14.77 -17.52
CA GLN A 110 -20.10 15.40 -17.45
C GLN A 110 -21.09 14.56 -16.62
N THR A 111 -20.99 13.22 -16.69
CA THR A 111 -21.81 12.29 -15.90
C THR A 111 -21.34 12.17 -14.45
N ARG A 112 -20.21 12.79 -14.09
CA ARG A 112 -19.53 12.70 -12.79
C ARG A 112 -19.20 11.28 -12.33
N GLN A 113 -19.15 10.31 -13.24
CA GLN A 113 -18.81 8.91 -12.91
C GLN A 113 -17.32 8.61 -13.06
N ILE A 114 -16.63 9.37 -13.93
CA ILE A 114 -15.22 9.16 -14.27
C ILE A 114 -14.42 10.39 -13.86
N VAL A 115 -13.30 10.14 -13.18
CA VAL A 115 -12.28 11.11 -12.82
C VAL A 115 -11.09 10.89 -13.75
N SER A 116 -10.84 11.84 -14.65
CA SER A 116 -9.70 11.82 -15.56
C SER A 116 -8.51 12.56 -14.95
N LEU A 117 -7.37 11.87 -14.84
CA LEU A 117 -6.13 12.38 -14.28
C LEU A 117 -5.12 12.71 -15.39
N ARG A 118 -4.57 13.92 -15.35
CA ARG A 118 -3.55 14.42 -16.28
C ARG A 118 -2.28 14.84 -15.55
N HIS A 119 -1.14 14.72 -16.23
CA HIS A 119 0.18 15.05 -15.70
C HIS A 119 0.40 14.38 -14.34
N THR A 120 0.41 13.05 -14.37
CA THR A 120 0.49 12.23 -13.16
C THR A 120 1.93 11.86 -12.83
N THR A 121 2.26 11.86 -11.55
CA THR A 121 3.53 11.37 -11.02
C THR A 121 3.25 10.24 -10.04
N LEU A 122 3.77 9.05 -10.35
CA LEU A 122 3.77 7.93 -9.40
C LEU A 122 4.89 8.18 -8.38
N MET A 123 4.51 8.26 -7.11
CA MET A 123 5.46 8.48 -6.03
C MET A 123 6.21 7.18 -5.69
N PRO A 124 7.41 7.25 -5.11
CA PRO A 124 8.16 6.08 -4.69
C PRO A 124 7.36 5.17 -3.74
N SER A 125 7.63 3.86 -3.78
CA SER A 125 6.99 2.87 -2.92
C SER A 125 7.55 2.93 -1.49
N ILE A 126 7.19 4.00 -0.76
CA ILE A 126 7.50 4.16 0.66
C ILE A 126 6.26 3.79 1.48
N ARG A 127 6.44 2.93 2.48
CA ARG A 127 5.33 2.42 3.30
C ARG A 127 4.67 3.55 4.10
N GLY A 128 3.34 3.66 4.07
CA GLY A 128 2.62 4.72 4.75
C GLY A 128 2.73 6.10 4.10
N LEU A 129 3.43 6.25 2.97
CA LEU A 129 3.66 7.54 2.34
C LEU A 129 2.38 8.35 2.08
N PRO A 130 1.26 7.77 1.57
CA PRO A 130 0.03 8.54 1.37
C PRO A 130 -0.46 9.21 2.65
N ALA A 131 -0.46 8.48 3.76
CA ALA A 131 -0.89 8.98 5.07
C ALA A 131 0.07 10.02 5.64
N LEU A 132 1.39 9.77 5.56
CA LEU A 132 2.41 10.68 6.07
C LEU A 132 2.37 12.04 5.34
N ILE A 133 2.30 12.02 4.01
CA ILE A 133 2.20 13.24 3.20
C ILE A 133 0.91 14.00 3.52
N ALA A 134 -0.22 13.30 3.60
CA ALA A 134 -1.48 13.94 3.95
C ALA A 134 -1.41 14.60 5.34
N MET A 135 -0.87 13.93 6.35
CA MET A 135 -0.71 14.52 7.68
C MET A 135 0.27 15.70 7.71
N ILE A 136 1.34 15.69 6.91
CA ILE A 136 2.28 16.83 6.86
C ILE A 136 1.60 18.09 6.30
N PHE A 137 0.81 17.96 5.23
CA PHE A 137 0.29 19.11 4.49
C PHE A 137 -1.17 19.46 4.79
N ALA A 138 -1.96 18.56 5.39
CA ALA A 138 -3.36 18.82 5.69
C ALA A 138 -3.51 19.95 6.73
N PRO A 139 -4.46 20.89 6.56
CA PRO A 139 -4.72 21.93 7.54
C PRO A 139 -5.14 21.37 8.89
N THR A 140 -6.06 20.40 8.88
CA THR A 140 -6.57 19.73 10.08
C THR A 140 -6.66 18.24 9.83
N ILE A 141 -6.35 17.44 10.85
CA ILE A 141 -6.54 16.01 10.83
C ILE A 141 -7.34 15.52 12.03
N GLU A 142 -7.97 14.37 11.86
CA GLU A 142 -8.58 13.60 12.94
C GLU A 142 -8.19 12.13 12.77
N LEU A 143 -7.43 11.60 13.74
CA LEU A 143 -7.02 10.20 13.74
C LEU A 143 -8.23 9.28 13.94
N ARG A 144 -8.15 8.09 13.36
CA ARG A 144 -9.14 7.03 13.52
C ARG A 144 -8.53 5.91 14.34
N LEU A 145 -9.32 5.42 15.29
CA LEU A 145 -8.99 4.23 16.06
C LEU A 145 -9.78 3.04 15.53
N ASP A 146 -9.35 1.84 15.90
CA ASP A 146 -10.17 0.64 15.81
C ASP A 146 -11.33 0.68 16.83
N GLU A 147 -12.25 -0.27 16.71
CA GLU A 147 -13.43 -0.35 17.59
C GLU A 147 -13.05 -0.50 19.06
N GLU A 148 -11.90 -1.14 19.31
CA GLU A 148 -11.38 -1.36 20.66
C GLU A 148 -10.62 -0.15 21.22
N GLY A 149 -10.25 0.82 20.38
CA GLY A 149 -9.48 2.00 20.77
C GLY A 149 -7.99 1.71 21.00
N LYS A 150 -7.46 0.58 20.54
CA LYS A 150 -6.09 0.11 20.79
C LYS A 150 -5.12 0.57 19.72
N MET A 151 -5.57 0.73 18.48
CA MET A 151 -4.68 1.03 17.34
C MET A 151 -5.21 2.15 16.47
N LYS A 152 -4.30 2.97 15.96
CA LYS A 152 -4.60 3.98 14.93
C LYS A 152 -4.80 3.29 13.59
N THR A 153 -5.99 3.39 12.99
CA THR A 153 -6.38 2.68 11.75
C THR A 153 -6.39 3.57 10.52
N GLY A 154 -6.40 4.90 10.70
CA GLY A 154 -6.40 5.85 9.60
C GLY A 154 -6.50 7.28 10.07
N VAL A 155 -6.76 8.17 9.12
CA VAL A 155 -6.85 9.61 9.35
C VAL A 155 -7.86 10.24 8.39
N LEU A 156 -8.67 11.15 8.93
CA LEU A 156 -9.45 12.10 8.13
C LEU A 156 -8.67 13.42 8.05
N CYS A 157 -8.46 13.92 6.84
CA CYS A 157 -7.73 15.16 6.57
C CYS A 157 -8.65 16.15 5.84
N GLY A 158 -8.54 17.44 6.15
CA GLY A 158 -9.32 18.48 5.48
C GLY A 158 -9.21 19.84 6.16
N LEU A 159 -10.22 20.69 5.98
CA LEU A 159 -10.31 21.99 6.65
C LEU A 159 -10.90 21.88 8.06
N GLY A 160 -11.34 20.69 8.48
CA GLY A 160 -11.98 20.45 9.76
C GLY A 160 -13.50 20.64 9.70
N PHE A 161 -14.10 20.90 10.86
CA PHE A 161 -15.54 20.96 11.03
C PHE A 161 -15.97 22.20 11.81
N ASN A 162 -17.24 22.58 11.64
CA ASN A 162 -17.86 23.63 12.45
C ASN A 162 -18.27 23.02 13.81
N PRO A 163 -17.76 23.52 14.95
CA PRO A 163 -18.05 22.95 16.27
C PRO A 163 -19.50 23.15 16.73
N VAL A 164 -20.24 24.10 16.15
CA VAL A 164 -21.65 24.36 16.50
C VAL A 164 -22.58 23.42 15.76
N THR A 165 -22.37 23.24 14.45
CA THR A 165 -23.23 22.41 13.59
C THR A 165 -22.75 20.97 13.48
N ASN A 166 -21.52 20.68 13.91
CA ASN A 166 -20.84 19.39 13.76
C ASN A 166 -20.75 18.91 12.29
N THR A 167 -20.65 19.84 11.35
CA THR A 167 -20.56 19.55 9.91
C THR A 167 -19.18 19.88 9.37
N SER A 168 -18.70 19.10 8.39
CA SER A 168 -17.47 19.43 7.65
C SER A 168 -17.55 20.84 7.07
N LEU A 169 -16.44 21.58 7.15
CA LEU A 169 -16.31 22.91 6.55
C LEU A 169 -16.19 22.84 5.02
N TYR A 170 -15.61 21.75 4.49
CA TYR A 170 -15.44 21.59 3.05
C TYR A 170 -15.47 20.10 2.63
N PRO A 171 -16.65 19.47 2.70
CA PRO A 171 -16.80 18.02 2.64
C PRO A 171 -16.23 17.40 1.37
N ASP A 172 -16.42 18.05 0.22
CA ASP A 172 -15.96 17.54 -1.08
C ASP A 172 -14.46 17.29 -1.15
N HIS A 173 -13.68 18.02 -0.35
CA HIS A 173 -12.22 17.94 -0.31
C HIS A 173 -11.67 17.18 0.88
N ASP A 174 -12.53 16.73 1.80
CA ASP A 174 -12.09 15.87 2.90
C ASP A 174 -11.52 14.57 2.32
N MET A 175 -10.37 14.17 2.86
CA MET A 175 -9.63 12.99 2.46
C MET A 175 -9.61 11.98 3.58
N ASP A 176 -9.96 10.75 3.24
CA ASP A 176 -10.13 9.68 4.21
C ASP A 176 -9.16 8.55 3.89
N ILE A 177 -8.08 8.46 4.67
CA ILE A 177 -6.92 7.62 4.36
C ILE A 177 -6.76 6.58 5.47
N GLY A 178 -6.94 5.31 5.10
CA GLY A 178 -6.59 4.19 5.97
C GLY A 178 -5.08 4.01 6.04
N PHE A 179 -4.59 3.64 7.22
CA PHE A 179 -3.19 3.31 7.43
C PHE A 179 -2.91 1.88 7.00
N ASP A 180 -1.89 1.70 6.17
CA ASP A 180 -1.31 0.40 5.78
C ASP A 180 -0.14 -0.02 6.70
N VAL A 181 0.35 0.92 7.52
CA VAL A 181 1.37 0.72 8.54
C VAL A 181 0.96 1.36 9.86
N GLN A 182 1.51 0.87 10.98
CA GLN A 182 1.23 1.48 12.27
C GLN A 182 1.94 2.83 12.38
N ILE A 183 1.16 3.88 12.61
CA ILE A 183 1.67 5.24 12.84
C ILE A 183 1.81 5.44 14.34
N SER A 184 3.05 5.66 14.78
CA SER A 184 3.39 5.85 16.20
C SER A 184 3.17 7.29 16.65
N THR A 185 3.18 7.52 17.97
CA THR A 185 3.25 8.89 18.54
C THR A 185 4.51 9.62 18.10
N GLU A 186 5.62 8.89 18.00
CA GLU A 186 6.93 9.40 17.58
C GLU A 186 6.92 9.88 16.10
N ASP A 187 6.07 9.29 15.25
CA ASP A 187 5.81 9.79 13.90
C ASP A 187 5.06 11.14 13.93
N LEU A 188 4.03 11.27 14.78
CA LEU A 188 3.26 12.51 14.92
C LEU A 188 4.10 13.65 15.50
N VAL A 189 4.97 13.35 16.46
CA VAL A 189 5.94 14.33 17.00
C VAL A 189 6.81 14.89 15.89
N ARG A 190 7.35 14.03 15.01
CA ARG A 190 8.14 14.48 13.85
C ARG A 190 7.31 15.29 12.86
N ILE A 191 6.09 14.86 12.56
CA ILE A 191 5.18 15.59 11.66
C ILE A 191 4.92 16.99 12.23
N ASN A 192 4.66 17.10 13.53
CA ASN A 192 4.45 18.38 14.20
C ASN A 192 5.71 19.24 14.19
N GLU A 193 6.90 18.66 14.36
CA GLU A 193 8.16 19.40 14.24
C GLU A 193 8.36 19.93 12.81
N ILE A 194 8.12 19.11 11.78
CA ILE A 194 8.16 19.57 10.38
C ILE A 194 7.18 20.73 10.17
N ARG A 195 5.94 20.61 10.65
CA ARG A 195 4.91 21.66 10.53
C ARG A 195 5.29 22.94 11.27
N LYS A 196 5.86 22.84 12.47
CA LYS A 196 6.41 23.96 13.24
C LYS A 196 7.49 24.70 12.44
N GLN A 197 8.43 23.96 11.87
CA GLN A 197 9.50 24.53 11.04
C GLN A 197 8.96 25.14 9.72
N MET A 198 7.96 24.53 9.09
CA MET A 198 7.31 25.08 7.89
C MET A 198 6.61 26.41 8.19
N ASN A 199 5.88 26.50 9.30
CA ASN A 199 5.32 27.77 9.72
C ASN A 199 6.43 28.81 9.94
N LEU A 200 7.46 28.46 10.72
CA LEU A 200 8.59 29.37 10.99
C LEU A 200 9.23 29.88 9.70
N ALA A 201 9.38 29.02 8.69
CA ALA A 201 9.88 29.38 7.36
C ALA A 201 9.02 30.47 6.70
N LEU A 202 7.69 30.33 6.76
CA LEU A 202 6.74 31.24 6.13
C LEU A 202 6.70 32.59 6.84
N TYR A 203 6.67 32.61 8.17
CA TYR A 203 6.74 33.87 8.93
C TYR A 203 8.09 34.58 8.75
N SER A 204 9.18 33.83 8.70
CA SER A 204 10.53 34.39 8.50
C SER A 204 10.77 34.87 7.06
N ALA A 205 10.00 34.39 6.08
CA ALA A 205 10.08 34.87 4.70
C ALA A 205 9.42 36.25 4.54
N GLU A 206 8.38 36.54 5.32
CA GLU A 206 7.70 37.83 5.34
C GLU A 206 8.56 38.92 6.02
N SER A 207 9.35 38.54 7.03
CA SER A 207 10.28 39.43 7.72
C SER A 207 11.67 39.33 7.09
N ALA A 208 12.02 40.27 6.22
CA ALA A 208 13.27 40.25 5.46
C ALA A 208 14.52 39.85 6.30
N GLY A 209 15.05 38.66 6.05
CA GLY A 209 16.49 38.42 6.10
C GLY A 209 17.10 37.81 7.36
N ASN A 210 16.83 36.53 7.63
CA ASN A 210 17.79 35.68 8.34
C ASN A 210 18.09 34.40 7.54
N LYS A 211 19.12 34.47 6.67
CA LYS A 211 19.57 33.33 5.86
C LYS A 211 20.03 32.15 6.72
N ASP A 212 20.57 32.41 7.90
CA ASP A 212 21.03 31.34 8.81
C ASP A 212 19.87 30.62 9.47
N LEU A 213 18.82 31.35 9.85
CA LEU A 213 17.56 30.77 10.30
C LEU A 213 16.96 29.88 9.21
N MET A 214 16.86 30.36 7.97
CA MET A 214 16.33 29.57 6.85
C MET A 214 17.16 28.31 6.55
N ARG A 215 18.49 28.38 6.69
CA ARG A 215 19.34 27.17 6.59
C ARG A 215 19.07 26.20 7.73
N SER A 216 18.89 26.69 8.95
CA SER A 216 18.57 25.86 10.12
C SER A 216 17.22 25.15 9.92
N VAL A 217 16.17 25.91 9.60
CA VAL A 217 14.83 25.41 9.28
C VAL A 217 14.87 24.33 8.20
N ARG A 218 15.56 24.60 7.08
CA ARG A 218 15.71 23.62 5.99
C ARG A 218 16.40 22.34 6.46
N ARG A 219 17.48 22.46 7.25
CA ARG A 219 18.18 21.29 7.80
C ARG A 219 17.26 20.47 8.68
N THR A 220 16.56 21.10 9.63
CA THR A 220 15.63 20.42 10.54
C THR A 220 14.52 19.71 9.75
N ILE A 221 13.86 20.38 8.81
CA ILE A 221 12.82 19.76 7.97
C ILE A 221 13.39 18.56 7.20
N THR A 222 14.56 18.71 6.59
CA THR A 222 15.17 17.62 5.80
C THR A 222 15.52 16.43 6.69
N THR A 223 16.10 16.68 7.88
CA THR A 223 16.46 15.63 8.83
C THR A 223 15.23 14.91 9.39
N GLU A 224 14.19 15.63 9.81
CA GLU A 224 12.98 14.99 10.34
C GLU A 224 12.18 14.28 9.25
N LEU A 225 12.13 14.84 8.03
CA LEU A 225 11.51 14.16 6.90
C LEU A 225 12.27 12.88 6.54
N GLN A 226 13.60 12.91 6.53
CA GLN A 226 14.40 11.72 6.26
C GLN A 226 14.15 10.63 7.31
N LYS A 227 14.21 10.98 8.61
CA LYS A 227 13.90 10.04 9.69
C LYS A 227 12.49 9.46 9.56
N LEU A 228 11.51 10.29 9.20
CA LEU A 228 10.12 9.86 9.02
C LEU A 228 9.98 8.91 7.82
N LEU A 229 10.61 9.20 6.69
CA LEU A 229 10.50 8.36 5.48
C LEU A 229 11.30 7.05 5.59
N GLU A 230 12.41 7.04 6.33
CA GLU A 230 13.26 5.85 6.52
C GLU A 230 12.81 4.95 7.68
N ALA A 231 11.88 5.42 8.53
CA ALA A 231 11.38 4.65 9.66
C ALA A 231 10.72 3.34 9.21
N LYS A 232 11.20 2.23 9.77
CA LYS A 232 10.62 0.90 9.59
C LYS A 232 9.36 0.79 10.44
N ARG A 233 8.20 0.62 9.79
CA ARG A 233 6.91 0.48 10.46
C ARG A 233 6.33 -0.91 10.24
N PRO A 234 5.74 -1.52 11.28
CA PRO A 234 5.00 -2.77 11.11
C PRO A 234 3.71 -2.50 10.29
N PRO A 235 3.21 -3.50 9.57
CA PRO A 235 1.96 -3.39 8.82
C PRO A 235 0.78 -3.15 9.77
N ASN A 236 -0.22 -2.40 9.29
CA ASN A 236 -1.48 -2.22 9.98
C ASN A 236 -2.52 -3.16 9.39
N ARG A 237 -2.96 -4.14 10.19
CA ARG A 237 -3.87 -5.22 9.77
C ARG A 237 -5.33 -4.96 10.14
N ASN A 238 -5.62 -3.81 10.74
CA ASN A 238 -6.96 -3.51 11.21
C ASN A 238 -7.84 -3.02 10.06
N ASN A 239 -9.10 -3.48 10.06
CA ASN A 239 -10.07 -3.03 9.09
C ASN A 239 -10.34 -1.52 9.26
N TYR A 240 -10.11 -0.77 8.19
CA TYR A 240 -10.40 0.65 8.16
C TYR A 240 -11.77 0.92 7.55
N PHE A 241 -12.70 1.41 8.37
CA PHE A 241 -14.02 1.86 7.92
C PHE A 241 -14.08 3.39 7.90
N GLY A 242 -13.68 3.95 6.77
CA GLY A 242 -13.66 5.38 6.55
C GLY A 242 -15.06 5.96 6.31
N THR A 243 -15.47 6.91 7.16
CA THR A 243 -16.86 7.43 7.25
C THR A 243 -17.00 8.92 6.90
N PHE A 244 -15.90 9.64 6.62
CA PHE A 244 -15.88 11.10 6.37
C PHE A 244 -16.59 11.97 7.40
N GLN A 245 -16.77 11.47 8.62
CA GLN A 245 -17.43 12.20 9.70
C GLN A 245 -16.38 12.72 10.66
N TRP A 246 -16.30 14.04 10.79
CA TRP A 246 -15.48 14.68 11.80
C TRP A 246 -16.07 14.50 13.21
N ASN A 247 -15.25 14.80 14.21
CA ASN A 247 -15.57 14.84 15.63
C ASN A 247 -16.06 13.50 16.21
N ARG A 248 -15.42 12.39 15.85
CA ARG A 248 -15.74 11.06 16.39
C ARG A 248 -14.89 10.66 17.59
N LEU A 249 -13.75 11.32 17.79
CA LEU A 249 -12.89 11.07 18.94
C LEU A 249 -13.48 11.67 20.21
N ASN A 250 -13.56 10.86 21.27
CA ASN A 250 -13.89 11.34 22.60
C ASN A 250 -12.86 12.40 23.03
N PRO A 251 -13.29 13.57 23.53
CA PRO A 251 -12.37 14.60 24.00
C PRO A 251 -11.33 14.10 25.02
N ASP A 252 -11.70 13.17 25.89
CA ASP A 252 -10.81 12.63 26.94
C ASP A 252 -9.68 11.76 26.37
N ASP A 253 -9.87 11.19 25.18
CA ASP A 253 -8.86 10.37 24.50
C ASP A 253 -7.86 11.23 23.72
N ARG A 254 -8.04 12.56 23.64
CA ARG A 254 -7.14 13.45 22.89
C ARG A 254 -5.94 13.82 23.74
N VAL A 255 -4.75 13.62 23.19
CA VAL A 255 -3.49 14.11 23.76
C VAL A 255 -3.18 15.46 23.10
N PRO A 256 -3.22 16.57 23.86
CA PRO A 256 -2.97 17.89 23.30
C PRO A 256 -1.57 17.98 22.69
N LYS A 257 -1.46 18.69 21.57
CA LYS A 257 -0.18 19.10 21.01
C LYS A 257 0.72 19.79 22.03
N MET A 258 1.98 19.36 22.12
CA MET A 258 3.00 20.08 22.90
C MET A 258 3.44 21.32 22.11
N ALA A 259 2.84 22.47 22.42
CA ALA A 259 3.23 23.76 21.87
C ALA A 259 4.32 24.39 22.76
N GLU A 260 5.51 23.80 22.77
CA GLU A 260 6.66 24.44 23.42
C GLU A 260 7.23 25.51 22.46
N ASP A 261 7.29 26.74 22.96
CA ASP A 261 8.10 27.88 22.48
C ASP A 261 7.67 28.65 21.21
N VAL A 262 6.44 28.50 20.71
CA VAL A 262 5.99 29.25 19.51
C VAL A 262 4.70 30.00 19.78
N SER A 263 4.70 31.32 19.51
CA SER A 263 3.48 32.14 19.62
C SER A 263 2.35 31.52 18.78
N PRO A 264 1.12 31.45 19.30
CA PRO A 264 -0.04 30.93 18.56
C PRO A 264 -0.25 31.60 17.20
N ASP A 265 0.15 32.88 17.09
CA ASP A 265 0.07 33.63 15.84
C ASP A 265 0.99 33.09 14.75
N HIS A 266 2.04 32.35 15.11
CA HIS A 266 3.01 31.73 14.21
C HIS A 266 2.65 30.28 13.83
N LEU A 267 1.45 29.77 14.14
CA LEU A 267 1.06 28.38 13.81
C LEU A 267 -0.25 28.32 13.00
N LYS A 268 -0.62 29.39 12.28
CA LYS A 268 -1.93 29.51 11.63
C LYS A 268 -2.06 28.67 10.36
N LEU A 269 -1.00 28.53 9.56
CA LEU A 269 -1.07 27.84 8.27
C LEU A 269 -0.96 26.32 8.40
N PHE A 270 -0.04 25.84 9.23
CA PHE A 270 0.09 24.42 9.56
C PHE A 270 -0.13 24.20 11.07
N PRO A 271 -1.38 24.19 11.56
CA PRO A 271 -1.66 23.90 12.95
C PRO A 271 -1.05 22.56 13.37
N LEU A 272 -0.47 22.49 14.57
CA LEU A 272 0.02 21.19 15.07
C LEU A 272 -1.18 20.27 15.35
N HIS A 273 -0.96 18.99 15.13
CA HIS A 273 -1.94 17.93 15.30
C HIS A 273 -1.93 17.42 16.74
N ASP A 274 -3.13 17.13 17.25
CA ASP A 274 -3.27 16.41 18.50
C ASP A 274 -3.02 14.91 18.26
N ASP A 275 -2.46 14.23 19.26
CA ASP A 275 -2.37 12.77 19.26
C ASP A 275 -3.58 12.18 20.01
N VAL A 276 -3.68 10.86 20.06
CA VAL A 276 -4.77 10.14 20.71
C VAL A 276 -4.22 9.06 21.61
N ILE A 277 -4.80 8.95 22.81
CA ILE A 277 -4.54 7.89 23.77
C ILE A 277 -5.09 6.60 23.17
N THR A 278 -4.19 5.70 22.82
CA THR A 278 -4.56 4.31 22.53
C THR A 278 -4.74 3.58 23.85
N ARG A 279 -5.85 2.86 24.00
CA ARG A 279 -6.07 1.97 25.14
C ARG A 279 -4.94 0.96 25.15
N THR A 280 -4.06 1.06 26.14
CA THR A 280 -3.04 0.07 26.40
C THR A 280 -3.77 -1.22 26.71
N VAL A 281 -3.74 -2.16 25.78
CA VAL A 281 -3.63 -3.53 26.25
C VAL A 281 -2.15 -3.73 26.52
N ASP A 282 -1.84 -4.53 27.54
CA ASP A 282 -0.55 -5.18 27.68
C ASP A 282 -0.37 -6.18 26.49
N ILE A 283 -0.44 -5.66 25.25
CA ILE A 283 -0.48 -6.40 23.97
C ILE A 283 0.84 -7.11 23.75
N ASP A 284 1.92 -6.56 24.30
CA ASP A 284 3.26 -7.05 24.02
C ASP A 284 3.45 -8.49 24.50
N ASP A 285 2.68 -8.98 25.50
CA ASP A 285 2.77 -10.39 25.90
C ASP A 285 1.75 -11.28 25.20
N GLU A 286 0.46 -10.90 25.12
CA GLU A 286 -0.57 -11.75 24.51
C GLU A 286 -0.38 -11.91 22.99
N TYR A 287 -0.09 -10.82 22.28
CA TYR A 287 0.17 -10.87 20.85
C TYR A 287 1.49 -11.56 20.53
N ARG A 288 2.55 -11.34 21.33
CA ARG A 288 3.79 -12.11 21.21
C ARG A 288 3.55 -13.58 21.45
N LEU A 289 2.76 -13.95 22.46
CA LEU A 289 2.45 -15.34 22.77
C LEU A 289 1.66 -15.98 21.63
N LYS A 290 0.64 -15.30 21.10
CA LYS A 290 -0.11 -15.75 19.92
C LYS A 290 0.82 -15.95 18.73
N MET A 291 1.69 -14.96 18.44
CA MET A 291 2.59 -15.01 17.30
C MET A 291 3.67 -16.08 17.47
N MET A 292 4.15 -16.32 18.70
CA MET A 292 5.06 -17.41 19.04
C MET A 292 4.43 -18.77 18.73
N TYR A 293 3.18 -19.01 19.17
CA TYR A 293 2.48 -20.25 18.85
C TYR A 293 2.26 -20.42 17.34
N HIS A 294 1.90 -19.34 16.65
CA HIS A 294 1.73 -19.36 15.19
C HIS A 294 3.05 -19.72 14.46
N LEU A 295 4.19 -19.14 14.87
CA LEU A 295 5.49 -19.44 14.28
C LEU A 295 5.95 -20.88 14.53
N ILE A 296 5.69 -21.43 15.72
CA ILE A 296 5.95 -22.85 16.03
C ILE A 296 5.10 -23.74 15.12
N TRP A 297 3.80 -23.43 14.99
CA TRP A 297 2.89 -24.17 14.13
C TRP A 297 3.31 -24.13 12.66
N LEU A 298 3.75 -22.97 12.13
CA LEU A 298 4.25 -22.87 10.76
C LEU A 298 5.49 -23.74 10.52
N ARG A 299 6.40 -23.86 11.50
CA ARG A 299 7.57 -24.75 11.39
C ARG A 299 7.19 -26.20 11.33
N GLU A 300 6.26 -26.64 12.19
CA GLU A 300 5.74 -28.00 12.14
C GLU A 300 5.08 -28.29 10.78
N LYS A 301 4.40 -27.31 10.19
CA LYS A 301 3.81 -27.45 8.86
C LYS A 301 4.84 -27.47 7.73
N ALA A 302 5.95 -26.74 7.89
CA ALA A 302 7.03 -26.72 6.92
C ALA A 302 7.85 -28.03 6.89
N THR A 303 7.80 -28.86 7.93
CA THR A 303 8.47 -30.18 7.97
C THR A 303 7.60 -31.33 7.46
N ILE A 304 6.29 -31.12 7.29
CA ILE A 304 5.37 -32.12 6.75
C ILE A 304 5.51 -32.19 5.23
N THR A 305 5.34 -33.38 4.65
CA THR A 305 5.58 -33.65 3.22
C THR A 305 4.53 -33.01 2.31
N THR A 306 3.27 -32.91 2.77
CA THR A 306 2.17 -32.26 2.03
C THR A 306 1.08 -31.82 2.99
N PHE A 307 0.52 -30.63 2.78
CA PHE A 307 -0.70 -30.18 3.46
C PHE A 307 -1.81 -29.90 2.44
N MET A 308 -3.07 -30.14 2.83
CA MET A 308 -4.25 -30.12 1.95
C MET A 308 -5.00 -28.77 1.98
N CYS A 309 -4.54 -27.80 2.76
CA CYS A 309 -5.17 -26.50 2.94
C CYS A 309 -4.15 -25.37 2.80
N GLN A 310 -4.58 -24.23 2.27
CA GLN A 310 -3.77 -23.01 2.18
C GLN A 310 -3.31 -22.59 3.59
N ILE A 311 -2.00 -22.43 3.76
CA ILE A 311 -1.39 -22.02 5.02
C ILE A 311 -0.98 -20.56 4.91
N THR A 312 -1.38 -19.75 5.88
CA THR A 312 -1.12 -18.31 5.89
C THR A 312 -0.09 -17.99 6.98
N CYS A 313 0.98 -17.28 6.64
CA CYS A 313 1.86 -16.71 7.64
C CYS A 313 1.28 -15.37 8.14
N GLU A 314 0.69 -15.36 9.34
CA GLU A 314 0.11 -14.16 9.97
C GLU A 314 1.15 -13.06 10.25
N LEU A 315 2.44 -13.39 10.29
CA LEU A 315 3.50 -12.39 10.45
C LEU A 315 3.77 -11.64 9.15
N CYS A 316 3.82 -12.35 8.02
CA CYS A 316 4.25 -11.82 6.74
C CYS A 316 3.12 -11.59 5.73
N ASP A 317 1.90 -12.00 6.06
CA ASP A 317 0.72 -11.89 5.19
C ASP A 317 0.87 -12.61 3.84
N MET A 318 1.49 -13.78 3.87
CA MET A 318 1.71 -14.58 2.67
C MET A 318 1.09 -15.95 2.83
N ASP A 319 0.46 -16.38 1.74
CA ASP A 319 -0.23 -17.65 1.66
C ASP A 319 0.60 -18.66 0.88
N PHE A 320 0.62 -19.88 1.40
CA PHE A 320 1.42 -20.97 0.89
C PHE A 320 0.53 -22.16 0.61
N ASN A 321 0.61 -22.66 -0.63
CA ASN A 321 -0.05 -23.88 -1.05
C ASN A 321 0.91 -25.08 -1.01
N PHE A 322 2.22 -24.83 -0.91
CA PHE A 322 3.27 -25.84 -0.95
C PHE A 322 4.24 -25.70 0.23
N THR A 323 4.74 -26.83 0.71
CA THR A 323 5.67 -26.94 1.84
C THR A 323 7.03 -26.35 1.52
N SER A 324 7.51 -26.50 0.28
CA SER A 324 8.75 -25.90 -0.23
C SER A 324 8.75 -24.38 -0.10
N ASP A 325 7.63 -23.76 -0.44
CA ASP A 325 7.49 -22.30 -0.51
C ASP A 325 7.39 -21.72 0.89
N LEU A 326 6.65 -22.40 1.78
CA LEU A 326 6.59 -22.07 3.20
C LEU A 326 7.98 -22.17 3.85
N PHE A 327 8.74 -23.23 3.56
CA PHE A 327 10.10 -23.39 4.11
C PHE A 327 11.07 -22.32 3.60
N ALA A 328 11.04 -22.03 2.30
CA ALA A 328 11.83 -20.95 1.71
C ALA A 328 11.46 -19.58 2.33
N HIS A 329 10.17 -19.35 2.55
CA HIS A 329 9.66 -18.16 3.22
C HIS A 329 10.18 -18.01 4.66
N LEU A 330 10.05 -19.04 5.49
CA LEU A 330 10.53 -19.03 6.89
C LEU A 330 12.05 -18.81 6.96
N SER A 331 12.77 -19.24 5.91
CA SER A 331 14.23 -19.03 5.78
C SER A 331 14.61 -17.65 5.23
N SER A 332 13.65 -16.87 4.74
CA SER A 332 13.91 -15.55 4.15
C SER A 332 14.40 -14.52 5.18
N SER A 333 15.29 -13.63 4.73
CA SER A 333 15.81 -12.54 5.56
C SER A 333 14.71 -11.59 6.05
N GLN A 334 13.69 -11.37 5.22
CA GLN A 334 12.54 -10.51 5.54
C GLN A 334 11.67 -11.10 6.66
N HIS A 335 11.38 -12.41 6.61
CA HIS A 335 10.64 -13.08 7.68
C HIS A 335 11.43 -13.04 9.01
N ARG A 336 12.71 -13.41 8.97
CA ARG A 336 13.57 -13.44 10.17
C ARG A 336 13.72 -12.07 10.83
N GLU A 337 13.75 -10.99 10.04
CA GLU A 337 13.83 -9.64 10.58
C GLU A 337 12.54 -9.24 11.32
N LEU A 338 11.37 -9.62 10.80
CA LEU A 338 10.10 -9.40 11.49
C LEU A 338 10.00 -10.20 12.81
N VAL A 339 10.51 -11.44 12.82
CA VAL A 339 10.60 -12.25 14.05
C VAL A 339 11.51 -11.60 15.10
N ARG A 340 12.65 -11.02 14.67
CA ARG A 340 13.56 -10.30 15.57
C ARG A 340 12.95 -9.03 16.15
N GLN A 341 12.17 -8.30 15.35
CA GLN A 341 11.47 -7.09 15.81
C GLN A 341 10.45 -7.41 16.91
N LEU A 342 9.88 -8.61 16.90
CA LEU A 342 9.01 -9.11 17.97
C LEU A 342 9.75 -9.72 19.17
N GLN A 343 11.10 -9.67 19.20
CA GLN A 343 11.93 -10.30 20.25
C GLN A 343 11.73 -11.83 20.38
N LEU A 344 11.20 -12.50 19.35
CA LEU A 344 10.93 -13.95 19.35
C LEU A 344 12.11 -14.75 18.76
N THR A 345 13.35 -14.37 19.08
CA THR A 345 14.56 -14.93 18.45
C THR A 345 14.75 -16.42 18.70
N HIS A 346 14.17 -16.97 19.77
CA HIS A 346 14.14 -18.41 20.04
C HIS A 346 13.28 -19.21 19.05
N CYS A 347 12.45 -18.54 18.25
CA CYS A 347 11.62 -19.13 17.19
C CYS A 347 12.24 -18.99 15.78
N ILE A 348 13.52 -18.58 15.67
CA ILE A 348 14.31 -18.46 14.42
C ILE A 348 14.99 -19.76 14.02
#